data_AF-A0A6J7EXI9-F1
#
_entry.id   AF-A0A6J7EXI9-F1
#
_cell.length_a   1.000
_cell.length_b   1.000
_cell.length_c   1.000
_cell.angle_alpha   90.00
_cell.angle_beta   90.00
_cell.angle_gamma   90.00
#
_symmetry.space_group_name_H-M   'P 1'
#
loop_
_entity.id
_entity.type
_entity.pdbx_description
1 polymer ?
#
loop_
_entity_poly.entity_id
_entity_poly.type
_entity_poly.pdbx_seq_one_letter_code
_entity_poly.pdbx_strand_id
1 'polypeptide(L)'
;MTVVEEVTWNCVHCTQDFTHEAEQPMASSSGETCESCYEDLRSCSWCDETFHVDDMSWADIGDHFMCPRHSHMILHCSGCNITLIESDDQGDGNGRVLCESCVQEYSTCYECGDLVHDDYMHYVDRIDDYQCDGCYVENDVHSYDFTPDYRVFGRSRVGDETATTFGVELEVEYRNADWKDANTRLQDLWTNRDVTFLKSDGSLSSGVEAVSHPMTLAYAKDHINREALAALSLYGVRSWKTTTCGIHIHIGRDTFRNHSHLARFMILFTRSKEQIVALAGRETSQWASFELNANERMVKQAEGKQHPDTRYRAINLTNRNTVEVRVFRGSLNGDTIIAHMELLAAIIEYTRDQRNIVGMSMSLTWTQFRGWLFMNRQQYPLANARCSARVDRRI
;
A
#
# COMPACT_ATOMS: atom_id res chain seq x y z
N MET A 1 -61.27 37.22 -73.98
CA MET A 1 -60.06 37.29 -73.15
C MET A 1 -60.34 36.44 -71.93
N THR A 2 -59.85 35.21 -71.93
CA THR A 2 -59.93 34.32 -70.77
C THR A 2 -58.84 34.80 -69.81
N VAL A 3 -59.23 35.35 -68.65
CA VAL A 3 -58.29 35.63 -67.57
C VAL A 3 -57.90 34.27 -67.03
N VAL A 4 -56.63 33.89 -67.22
CA VAL A 4 -56.06 32.75 -66.52
C VAL A 4 -55.79 33.27 -65.11
N GLU A 5 -56.55 32.82 -64.12
CA GLU A 5 -56.23 33.09 -62.72
C GLU A 5 -54.93 32.35 -62.40
N GLU A 6 -53.85 33.08 -62.18
CA GLU A 6 -52.62 32.52 -61.61
C GLU A 6 -52.93 32.08 -60.18
N VAL A 7 -52.84 30.77 -59.93
CA VAL A 7 -52.99 30.22 -58.59
C VAL A 7 -51.71 30.54 -57.82
N THR A 8 -51.83 31.39 -56.81
CA THR A 8 -50.74 31.75 -55.89
C THR A 8 -50.78 30.85 -54.66
N TRP A 9 -49.63 30.35 -54.24
CA TRP A 9 -49.45 29.51 -53.05
C TRP A 9 -48.62 30.26 -52.01
N ASN A 10 -48.85 30.02 -50.72
CA ASN A 10 -48.02 30.57 -49.65
C ASN A 10 -47.04 29.49 -49.16
N CYS A 11 -45.74 29.78 -49.19
CA CYS A 11 -44.73 28.82 -48.74
C CYS A 11 -44.78 28.63 -47.22
N VAL A 12 -44.92 27.39 -46.76
CA VAL A 12 -45.03 27.07 -45.32
C VAL A 12 -43.76 27.36 -44.51
N HIS A 13 -42.60 27.49 -45.16
CA HIS A 13 -41.30 27.73 -44.50
C HIS A 13 -40.89 29.21 -44.48
N CYS A 14 -41.02 29.95 -45.58
CA CYS A 14 -40.61 31.36 -45.65
C CYS A 14 -41.78 32.35 -45.65
N THR A 15 -43.03 31.87 -45.66
CA THR A 15 -44.27 32.66 -45.70
C THR A 15 -44.44 33.56 -46.93
N GLN A 16 -43.57 33.40 -47.94
CA GLN A 16 -43.66 34.16 -49.20
C GLN A 16 -44.64 33.49 -50.17
N ASP A 17 -45.38 34.33 -50.89
CA ASP A 17 -46.27 33.90 -51.96
C ASP A 17 -45.47 33.56 -53.22
N PHE A 18 -45.80 32.44 -53.87
CA PHE A 18 -45.14 31.98 -55.09
C PHE A 18 -46.15 31.39 -56.10
N THR A 19 -45.78 31.45 -57.38
CA THR A 19 -46.55 30.93 -58.52
C THR A 19 -45.67 29.95 -59.29
N HIS A 20 -46.19 28.77 -59.64
CA HIS A 20 -45.44 27.78 -60.42
C HIS A 20 -46.11 27.58 -61.78
N GLU A 21 -45.40 27.87 -62.87
CA GLU A 21 -45.95 27.86 -64.24
C GLU A 21 -46.11 26.45 -64.86
N ALA A 22 -45.70 25.39 -64.16
CA ALA A 22 -45.89 24.02 -64.63
C ALA A 22 -46.13 23.07 -63.45
N GLU A 23 -47.36 22.57 -63.34
CA GLU A 23 -47.76 21.38 -62.56
C GLU A 23 -47.32 21.32 -61.07
N GLN A 24 -48.20 21.88 -60.21
CA GLN A 24 -48.26 21.73 -58.74
C GLN A 24 -47.06 22.26 -57.90
N PRO A 25 -47.32 22.85 -56.73
CA PRO A 25 -46.26 23.25 -55.79
C PRO A 25 -45.45 22.03 -55.34
N MET A 26 -44.18 22.23 -54.97
CA MET A 26 -43.37 21.15 -54.41
C MET A 26 -43.98 20.74 -53.07
N ALA A 27 -44.52 19.52 -53.00
CA ALA A 27 -45.19 19.01 -51.82
C ALA A 27 -44.14 18.49 -50.83
N SER A 28 -44.03 19.16 -49.68
CA SER A 28 -43.32 18.63 -48.51
C SER A 28 -44.32 17.94 -47.57
N SER A 29 -43.83 17.23 -46.55
CA SER A 29 -44.66 16.71 -45.46
C SER A 29 -45.39 17.80 -44.66
N SER A 30 -44.95 19.05 -44.75
CA SER A 30 -45.46 20.22 -44.03
C SER A 30 -46.40 21.12 -44.86
N GLY A 31 -46.57 20.84 -46.16
CA GLY A 31 -47.41 21.61 -47.07
C GLY A 31 -46.64 22.17 -48.28
N GLU A 32 -47.24 23.16 -48.95
CA GLU A 32 -46.72 23.74 -50.17
C GLU A 32 -45.43 24.53 -49.92
N THR A 33 -44.36 24.18 -50.64
CA THR A 33 -43.02 24.73 -50.45
C THR A 33 -42.52 25.34 -51.76
N CYS A 34 -41.93 26.54 -51.70
CA CYS A 34 -41.30 27.15 -52.87
C CYS A 34 -39.96 26.45 -53.20
N GLU A 35 -39.50 26.56 -54.44
CA GLU A 35 -38.28 25.90 -54.94
C GLU A 35 -37.05 26.17 -54.04
N SER A 36 -36.83 27.42 -53.66
CA SER A 36 -35.71 27.81 -52.79
C SER A 36 -35.75 27.13 -51.41
N CYS A 37 -36.93 27.05 -50.79
CA CYS A 37 -37.07 26.40 -49.49
C CYS A 37 -37.02 24.88 -49.60
N TYR A 38 -37.39 24.32 -50.76
CA TYR A 38 -37.30 22.88 -51.01
C TYR A 38 -35.84 22.41 -51.11
N GLU A 39 -34.95 23.22 -51.71
CA GLU A 39 -33.50 22.95 -51.73
C GLU A 39 -32.89 22.92 -50.32
N ASP A 40 -33.53 23.59 -49.36
CA ASP A 40 -33.16 23.69 -47.95
C ASP A 40 -33.87 22.67 -47.06
N LEU A 41 -34.52 21.66 -47.65
CA LEU A 41 -35.10 20.53 -46.92
C LEU A 41 -34.12 19.36 -46.78
N ARG A 42 -34.06 18.75 -45.60
CA ARG A 42 -33.28 17.53 -45.33
C ARG A 42 -34.12 16.53 -44.55
N SER A 43 -33.91 15.24 -44.81
CA SER A 43 -34.60 14.16 -44.09
C SER A 43 -33.82 13.73 -42.86
N CYS A 44 -34.53 13.56 -41.74
CA CYS A 44 -33.92 13.06 -40.52
C CYS A 44 -33.47 11.60 -40.69
N SER A 45 -32.21 11.29 -40.38
CA SER A 45 -31.64 9.95 -40.53
C SER A 45 -32.26 8.87 -39.63
N TRP A 46 -33.09 9.25 -38.65
CA TRP A 46 -33.74 8.32 -37.72
C TRP A 46 -35.23 8.09 -38.00
N CYS A 47 -35.97 9.12 -38.42
CA CYS A 47 -37.42 9.04 -38.61
C CYS A 47 -37.90 9.32 -40.03
N ASP A 48 -36.98 9.55 -40.97
CA ASP A 48 -37.21 9.84 -42.39
C ASP A 48 -38.08 11.08 -42.71
N GLU A 49 -38.64 11.74 -41.71
CA GLU A 49 -39.37 13.00 -41.85
C GLU A 49 -38.45 14.13 -42.32
N THR A 50 -39.01 15.03 -43.13
CA THR A 50 -38.29 16.15 -43.75
C THR A 50 -38.46 17.43 -42.96
N PHE A 51 -37.35 18.13 -42.72
CA PHE A 51 -37.28 19.39 -41.97
C PHE A 51 -36.52 20.44 -42.76
N HIS A 52 -36.82 21.71 -42.51
CA HIS A 52 -36.01 22.82 -42.99
C HIS A 52 -34.68 22.83 -42.23
N VAL A 53 -33.57 23.08 -42.93
CA VAL A 53 -32.22 23.06 -42.35
C VAL A 53 -32.04 23.99 -41.14
N ASP A 54 -32.78 25.11 -41.08
CA ASP A 54 -32.76 26.03 -39.93
C ASP A 54 -33.35 25.42 -38.64
N ASP A 55 -34.22 24.41 -38.78
CA ASP A 55 -34.81 23.68 -37.65
C ASP A 55 -33.95 22.47 -37.24
N MET A 56 -32.87 22.17 -37.96
CA MET A 56 -32.01 21.01 -37.69
C MET A 56 -30.84 21.38 -36.77
N SER A 57 -30.53 20.50 -35.82
CA SER A 57 -29.31 20.65 -35.01
C SER A 57 -28.12 20.21 -35.84
N TRP A 58 -27.36 21.19 -36.35
CA TRP A 58 -26.11 20.96 -37.09
C TRP A 58 -25.07 20.36 -36.16
N ALA A 59 -24.80 19.09 -36.35
CA ALA A 59 -23.58 18.50 -35.85
C ALA A 59 -22.92 17.81 -37.03
N ASP A 60 -21.68 18.22 -37.34
CA ASP A 60 -20.89 17.63 -38.42
C ASP A 60 -20.55 16.17 -38.05
N ILE A 61 -21.47 15.27 -38.42
CA ILE A 61 -21.32 13.82 -38.38
C ILE A 61 -21.45 13.33 -39.83
N GLY A 62 -20.67 13.92 -40.74
CA GLY A 62 -20.75 13.63 -42.17
C GLY A 62 -22.14 13.97 -42.74
N ASP A 63 -22.87 12.94 -43.20
CA ASP A 63 -24.15 13.07 -43.92
C ASP A 63 -25.40 12.85 -43.04
N HIS A 64 -25.25 12.79 -41.70
CA HIS A 64 -26.37 12.51 -40.79
C HIS A 64 -27.11 13.78 -40.34
N PHE A 65 -28.43 13.80 -40.57
CA PHE A 65 -29.32 14.91 -40.27
C PHE A 65 -30.26 14.53 -39.11
N MET A 66 -30.20 15.24 -37.98
CA MET A 66 -31.06 14.98 -36.82
C MET A 66 -32.09 16.10 -36.61
N CYS A 67 -33.37 15.74 -36.50
CA CYS A 67 -34.43 16.71 -36.18
C CYS A 67 -34.44 17.04 -34.67
N PRO A 68 -35.12 18.11 -34.24
CA PRO A 68 -35.18 18.52 -32.83
C PRO A 68 -35.67 17.43 -31.87
N ARG A 69 -36.42 16.43 -32.36
CA ARG A 69 -36.88 15.30 -31.55
C ARG A 69 -35.78 14.27 -31.29
N HIS A 70 -34.82 14.14 -32.19
CA HIS A 70 -33.72 13.17 -32.12
C HIS A 70 -32.36 13.82 -31.82
N SER A 71 -32.31 15.14 -31.58
CA SER A 71 -31.07 15.85 -31.23
C SER A 71 -30.41 15.33 -29.94
N HIS A 72 -31.16 14.63 -29.07
CA HIS A 72 -30.63 13.99 -27.86
C HIS A 72 -29.79 12.73 -28.14
N MET A 73 -29.85 12.18 -29.36
CA MET A 73 -29.03 11.05 -29.82
C MET A 73 -27.62 11.51 -30.26
N ILE A 74 -27.38 12.82 -30.27
CA ILE A 74 -26.09 13.41 -30.56
C ILE A 74 -25.23 13.31 -29.29
N LEU A 75 -24.12 12.60 -29.39
CA LEU A 75 -23.15 12.43 -28.33
C LEU A 75 -21.89 13.25 -28.64
N HIS A 76 -21.10 13.54 -27.62
CA HIS A 76 -19.80 14.20 -27.78
C HIS A 76 -18.70 13.34 -27.16
N CYS A 77 -17.64 13.10 -27.92
CA CYS A 77 -16.48 12.36 -27.45
C CYS A 77 -15.88 13.07 -26.23
N SER A 78 -15.69 12.35 -25.13
CA SER A 78 -15.13 12.88 -23.89
C SER A 78 -13.65 13.28 -24.02
N GLY A 79 -12.93 12.71 -24.99
CA GLY A 79 -11.50 12.98 -25.23
C GLY A 79 -11.24 14.17 -26.14
N CYS A 80 -11.91 14.25 -27.28
CA CYS A 80 -11.64 15.27 -28.32
C CYS A 80 -12.85 16.17 -28.65
N ASN A 81 -13.99 15.95 -28.00
CA ASN A 81 -15.23 16.72 -28.16
C ASN A 81 -15.83 16.71 -29.59
N ILE A 82 -15.38 15.79 -30.47
CA ILE A 82 -16.05 15.58 -31.75
C ILE A 82 -17.44 15.02 -31.52
N THR A 83 -18.35 15.32 -32.44
CA THR A 83 -19.72 14.83 -32.39
C THR A 83 -19.79 13.38 -32.87
N LEU A 84 -20.58 12.56 -32.18
CA LEU A 84 -20.80 11.14 -32.46
C LEU A 84 -22.30 10.83 -32.48
N ILE A 85 -22.68 9.74 -33.15
CA ILE A 85 -23.96 9.06 -32.94
C ILE A 85 -23.75 7.83 -32.04
N GLU A 86 -24.82 7.30 -31.46
CA GLU A 86 -24.79 6.16 -30.53
C GLU A 86 -24.07 4.92 -31.12
N SER A 87 -24.17 4.66 -32.42
CA SER A 87 -23.47 3.54 -33.07
C SER A 87 -21.94 3.69 -33.11
N ASP A 88 -21.44 4.92 -32.98
CA ASP A 88 -20.02 5.24 -33.10
C ASP A 88 -19.36 5.38 -31.71
N ASP A 89 -20.13 5.28 -30.63
CA ASP A 89 -19.63 5.33 -29.27
C ASP A 89 -18.86 4.04 -28.93
N GLN A 90 -17.58 4.22 -28.61
CA GLN A 90 -16.66 3.17 -28.13
C GLN A 90 -16.40 3.29 -26.62
N GLY A 91 -17.19 4.11 -25.95
CA GLY A 91 -17.11 4.39 -24.52
C GLY A 91 -17.57 3.24 -23.62
N ASP A 92 -17.81 3.56 -22.35
CA ASP A 92 -18.29 2.59 -21.37
C ASP A 92 -19.77 2.79 -21.01
N GLY A 93 -20.37 1.77 -20.40
CA GLY A 93 -21.75 1.83 -19.91
C GLY A 93 -21.96 2.77 -18.72
N ASN A 94 -20.91 3.44 -18.24
CA ASN A 94 -20.94 4.38 -17.11
C ASN A 94 -21.02 5.84 -17.56
N GLY A 95 -21.32 6.09 -18.84
CA GLY A 95 -21.62 7.41 -19.39
C GLY A 95 -20.41 8.14 -19.96
N ARG A 96 -19.26 7.46 -20.10
CA ARG A 96 -18.12 7.98 -20.85
C ARG A 96 -18.29 7.65 -22.32
N VAL A 97 -18.50 8.66 -23.16
CA VAL A 97 -18.61 8.52 -24.61
C VAL A 97 -17.23 8.72 -25.25
N LEU A 98 -16.79 7.84 -26.16
CA LEU A 98 -15.51 7.96 -26.86
C LEU A 98 -15.61 7.59 -28.35
N CYS A 99 -14.82 8.23 -29.20
CA CYS A 99 -14.69 7.82 -30.60
C CYS A 99 -13.66 6.70 -30.77
N GLU A 100 -13.66 6.04 -31.94
CA GLU A 100 -12.70 4.97 -32.30
C GLU A 100 -11.23 5.37 -32.17
N SER A 101 -10.90 6.65 -32.38
CA SER A 101 -9.52 7.13 -32.20
C SER A 101 -9.18 7.33 -30.73
N CYS A 102 -10.06 7.97 -29.95
CA CYS A 102 -9.77 8.28 -28.55
C CYS A 102 -9.79 7.06 -27.63
N VAL A 103 -10.63 6.04 -27.89
CA VAL A 103 -10.69 4.85 -27.05
C VAL A 103 -9.35 4.10 -26.95
N GLN A 104 -8.47 4.27 -27.93
CA GLN A 104 -7.14 3.63 -27.95
C GLN A 104 -6.16 4.20 -26.91
N GLU A 105 -6.45 5.36 -26.34
CA GLU A 105 -5.67 6.02 -25.27
C GLU A 105 -6.31 5.79 -23.89
N TYR A 106 -7.23 4.81 -23.80
CA TYR A 106 -7.91 4.45 -22.57
C TYR A 106 -7.74 2.97 -22.28
N SER A 107 -7.65 2.66 -20.99
CA SER A 107 -7.53 1.31 -20.46
C SER A 107 -8.59 1.06 -19.40
N THR A 108 -9.03 -0.19 -19.27
CA THR A 108 -9.93 -0.60 -18.19
C THR A 108 -9.15 -0.74 -16.89
N CYS A 109 -9.58 -0.07 -15.83
CA CYS A 109 -9.02 -0.29 -14.51
C CYS A 109 -9.36 -1.70 -14.00
N TYR A 110 -8.35 -2.46 -13.55
CA TYR A 110 -8.55 -3.80 -13.00
C TYR A 110 -9.51 -3.84 -11.78
N GLU A 111 -9.50 -2.78 -10.95
CA GLU A 111 -10.24 -2.76 -9.67
C GLU A 111 -11.70 -2.32 -9.83
N CYS A 112 -11.96 -1.17 -10.47
CA CYS A 112 -13.33 -0.66 -10.61
C CYS A 112 -13.99 -1.03 -11.94
N GLY A 113 -13.22 -1.47 -12.93
CA GLY A 113 -13.72 -1.77 -14.27
C GLY A 113 -14.06 -0.54 -15.12
N ASP A 114 -13.80 0.68 -14.64
CA ASP A 114 -14.04 1.90 -15.41
C ASP A 114 -13.01 2.07 -16.52
N LEU A 115 -13.43 2.67 -17.64
CA LEU A 115 -12.56 3.06 -18.73
C LEU A 115 -11.90 4.41 -18.41
N VAL A 116 -10.58 4.42 -18.29
CA VAL A 116 -9.78 5.58 -17.82
C VAL A 116 -8.67 5.87 -18.81
N HIS A 117 -8.42 7.15 -19.08
CA HIS A 117 -7.35 7.59 -19.97
C HIS A 117 -5.99 7.13 -19.42
N ASP A 118 -5.10 6.64 -20.29
CA ASP A 118 -3.85 5.99 -19.91
C ASP A 118 -2.94 6.88 -19.04
N ASP A 119 -3.00 8.20 -19.20
CA ASP A 119 -2.30 9.19 -18.34
C ASP A 119 -2.68 9.11 -16.85
N TYR A 120 -3.84 8.56 -16.51
CA TYR A 120 -4.32 8.37 -15.13
C TYR A 120 -4.33 6.89 -14.73
N MET A 121 -3.50 6.08 -15.39
CA MET A 121 -3.35 4.66 -15.14
C MET A 121 -1.96 4.37 -14.58
N HIS A 122 -1.94 3.52 -13.55
CA HIS A 122 -0.73 3.10 -12.87
C HIS A 122 -0.55 1.59 -13.02
N TYR A 123 0.63 1.16 -13.48
CA TYR A 123 0.98 -0.26 -13.45
C TYR A 123 1.25 -0.71 -12.01
N VAL A 124 0.76 -1.91 -11.68
CA VAL A 124 0.80 -2.45 -10.31
C VAL A 124 1.43 -3.84 -10.31
N ASP A 125 2.72 -3.91 -9.95
CA ASP A 125 3.55 -5.13 -9.93
C ASP A 125 2.89 -6.33 -9.25
N ARG A 126 2.15 -6.12 -8.15
CA ARG A 126 1.56 -7.21 -7.35
C ARG A 126 0.36 -7.92 -8.01
N ILE A 127 -0.30 -7.27 -8.97
CA ILE A 127 -1.42 -7.86 -9.73
C ILE A 127 -1.06 -8.06 -11.20
N ASP A 128 0.11 -7.59 -11.64
CA ASP A 128 0.56 -7.61 -13.03
C ASP A 128 -0.47 -6.95 -13.98
N ASP A 129 -1.06 -5.83 -13.54
CA ASP A 129 -2.14 -5.12 -14.24
C ASP A 129 -2.16 -3.62 -13.87
N TYR A 130 -3.07 -2.84 -14.47
CA TYR A 130 -3.19 -1.40 -14.29
C TYR A 130 -4.39 -0.99 -13.42
N GLN A 131 -4.19 0.05 -12.60
CA GLN A 131 -5.23 0.67 -11.77
C GLN A 131 -5.31 2.17 -12.06
N CYS A 132 -6.53 2.73 -12.12
CA CYS A 132 -6.72 4.18 -12.28
C CYS A 132 -6.33 4.95 -11.02
N ASP A 133 -6.03 6.24 -11.08
CA ASP A 133 -5.69 7.09 -9.91
C ASP A 133 -6.60 6.90 -8.69
N GLY A 134 -7.91 6.76 -8.90
CA GLY A 134 -8.88 6.57 -7.81
C GLY A 134 -8.80 5.20 -7.13
N CYS A 135 -8.35 4.18 -7.85
CA CYS A 135 -8.21 2.81 -7.35
C CYS A 135 -6.77 2.47 -6.98
N TYR A 136 -5.81 3.09 -7.67
CA TYR A 136 -4.40 3.07 -7.40
C TYR A 136 -4.16 3.80 -6.09
N VAL A 137 -3.97 3.01 -5.06
CA VAL A 137 -3.29 3.51 -3.88
C VAL A 137 -1.82 3.46 -4.25
N GLU A 138 -1.05 4.53 -4.04
CA GLU A 138 0.40 4.42 -4.05
C GLU A 138 0.74 3.41 -2.95
N ASN A 139 1.01 2.19 -3.38
CA ASN A 139 1.12 1.08 -2.46
C ASN A 139 2.50 1.17 -1.85
N ASP A 140 2.61 1.85 -0.72
CA ASP A 140 3.80 1.90 0.14
C ASP A 140 4.25 0.51 0.67
N VAL A 141 3.68 -0.57 0.13
CA VAL A 141 4.12 -1.94 0.37
C VAL A 141 5.17 -2.29 -0.67
N HIS A 142 6.42 -2.10 -0.28
CA HIS A 142 7.56 -2.44 -1.12
C HIS A 142 7.78 -3.96 -1.21
N SER A 143 8.63 -4.39 -2.14
CA SER A 143 9.07 -5.79 -2.23
C SER A 143 9.86 -6.23 -0.98
N TYR A 144 9.94 -7.55 -0.75
CA TYR A 144 10.68 -8.10 0.41
C TYR A 144 12.18 -7.74 0.41
N ASP A 145 12.78 -7.44 -0.74
CA ASP A 145 14.18 -7.06 -0.91
C ASP A 145 14.42 -5.54 -0.92
N PHE A 146 13.35 -4.75 -0.84
CA PHE A 146 13.44 -3.30 -0.78
C PHE A 146 14.31 -2.83 0.39
N THR A 147 15.17 -1.87 0.07
CA THR A 147 16.09 -1.21 1.01
C THR A 147 15.93 0.30 0.84
N PRO A 148 15.37 1.02 1.84
CA PRO A 148 15.23 2.48 1.75
C PRO A 148 16.58 3.17 1.98
N ASP A 149 16.62 4.48 1.75
CA ASP A 149 17.68 5.33 2.32
C ASP A 149 17.46 5.44 3.84
N TYR A 150 18.23 4.66 4.61
CA TYR A 150 18.03 4.52 6.04
C TYR A 150 18.32 5.82 6.80
N ARG A 151 17.27 6.38 7.42
CA ARG A 151 17.37 7.45 8.42
C ARG A 151 17.48 6.85 9.83
N VAL A 152 18.34 7.42 10.68
CA VAL A 152 18.47 6.98 12.08
C VAL A 152 17.74 7.95 13.00
N PHE A 153 16.72 7.47 13.70
CA PHE A 153 15.91 8.28 14.61
C PHE A 153 16.47 8.27 16.04
N GLY A 154 16.43 9.42 16.71
CA GLY A 154 16.88 9.54 18.10
C GLY A 154 18.39 9.64 18.32
N ARG A 155 19.20 9.81 17.26
CA ARG A 155 20.60 10.24 17.33
C ARG A 155 20.69 11.70 16.88
N SER A 156 20.28 12.63 17.73
CA SER A 156 20.21 14.06 17.39
C SER A 156 21.17 14.94 18.18
N ARG A 157 21.92 14.37 19.13
CA ARG A 157 22.89 15.11 19.96
C ARG A 157 24.31 14.70 19.62
N VAL A 158 25.22 15.67 19.66
CA VAL A 158 26.66 15.43 19.61
C VAL A 158 27.03 14.46 20.74
N GLY A 159 27.58 13.30 20.40
CA GLY A 159 27.89 12.21 21.33
C GLY A 159 26.97 10.97 21.26
N ASP A 160 25.83 11.04 20.56
CA ASP A 160 24.92 9.88 20.37
C ASP A 160 25.31 8.98 19.19
N GLU A 161 26.42 9.27 18.50
CA GLU A 161 26.88 8.53 17.33
C GLU A 161 27.08 7.03 17.59
N THR A 162 27.37 6.66 18.84
CA THR A 162 27.57 5.27 19.27
C THR A 162 26.36 4.68 20.02
N ALA A 163 25.24 5.40 20.10
CA ALA A 163 24.06 4.91 20.83
C ALA A 163 23.48 3.68 20.13
N THR A 164 23.16 2.62 20.90
CA THR A 164 22.53 1.40 20.36
C THR A 164 21.29 1.74 19.54
N THR A 165 21.25 1.25 18.30
CA THR A 165 20.10 1.41 17.39
C THR A 165 19.39 0.07 17.19
N PHE A 166 18.07 0.18 17.03
CA PHE A 166 17.16 -0.92 16.80
C PHE A 166 16.29 -0.63 15.58
N GLY A 167 16.13 -1.60 14.68
CA GLY A 167 15.03 -1.66 13.71
C GLY A 167 14.01 -2.70 14.16
N VAL A 168 12.73 -2.47 13.89
CA VAL A 168 11.63 -3.38 14.24
C VAL A 168 10.93 -3.79 12.95
N GLU A 169 10.77 -5.09 12.76
CA GLU A 169 9.90 -5.67 11.73
C GLU A 169 8.70 -6.28 12.46
N LEU A 170 7.52 -5.70 12.27
CA LEU A 170 6.26 -6.20 12.83
C LEU A 170 5.45 -6.85 11.72
N GLU A 171 5.36 -8.17 11.75
CA GLU A 171 4.51 -8.93 10.83
C GLU A 171 3.06 -8.87 11.28
N VAL A 172 2.16 -8.56 10.34
CA VAL A 172 0.72 -8.51 10.57
C VAL A 172 -0.04 -9.24 9.47
N GLU A 173 -1.20 -9.77 9.82
CA GLU A 173 -2.14 -10.37 8.87
C GLU A 173 -3.49 -9.65 8.90
N TYR A 174 -4.14 -9.63 7.74
CA TYR A 174 -5.50 -9.12 7.56
C TYR A 174 -6.52 -10.23 7.85
N ARG A 175 -7.49 -9.93 8.70
CA ARG A 175 -8.64 -10.78 8.99
C ARG A 175 -9.91 -9.98 8.72
N ASN A 176 -10.43 -10.10 7.49
CA ASN A 176 -11.56 -9.31 7.00
C ASN A 176 -11.31 -7.79 7.13
N ALA A 177 -10.05 -7.37 7.04
CA ALA A 177 -9.67 -5.96 7.02
C ALA A 177 -9.79 -5.42 5.60
N ASP A 178 -10.18 -4.16 5.46
CA ASP A 178 -9.81 -3.39 4.27
C ASP A 178 -8.29 -3.19 4.33
N TRP A 179 -7.58 -3.83 3.42
CA TRP A 179 -6.12 -3.84 3.42
C TRP A 179 -5.53 -2.44 3.16
N LYS A 180 -6.26 -1.56 2.44
CA LYS A 180 -5.83 -0.17 2.16
C LYS A 180 -5.89 0.68 3.43
N ASP A 181 -7.00 0.60 4.16
CA ASP A 181 -7.16 1.27 5.46
C ASP A 181 -6.16 0.71 6.50
N ALA A 182 -5.98 -0.62 6.51
CA ALA A 182 -4.99 -1.26 7.38
C ALA A 182 -3.56 -0.76 7.12
N ASN A 183 -3.14 -0.70 5.85
CA ASN A 183 -1.83 -0.17 5.46
C ASN A 183 -1.63 1.28 5.89
N THR A 184 -2.63 2.12 5.65
CA THR A 184 -2.59 3.54 6.06
C THR A 184 -2.38 3.67 7.57
N ARG A 185 -3.07 2.83 8.37
CA ARG A 185 -2.93 2.82 9.84
C ARG A 185 -1.61 2.22 10.31
N LEU A 186 -1.01 1.31 9.56
CA LEU A 186 0.32 0.77 9.86
C LEU A 186 1.43 1.82 9.67
N GLN A 187 1.17 2.93 8.99
CA GLN A 187 2.12 4.06 8.99
C GLN A 187 2.10 4.87 10.30
N ASP A 188 1.07 4.70 11.14
CA ASP A 188 0.90 5.42 12.41
C ASP A 188 1.49 4.69 13.63
N LEU A 189 2.24 3.60 13.45
CA LEU A 189 2.79 2.79 14.55
C LEU A 189 3.73 3.60 15.46
N TRP A 190 4.31 4.66 14.92
CA TRP A 190 5.09 5.65 15.64
C TRP A 190 4.42 7.01 15.45
N THR A 191 4.62 7.92 16.41
CA THR A 191 4.06 9.28 16.32
C THR A 191 4.61 10.08 15.13
N ASN A 192 5.73 9.64 14.55
CA ASN A 192 6.24 10.14 13.27
C ASN A 192 6.04 9.05 12.20
N ARG A 193 5.25 9.35 11.17
CA ARG A 193 4.92 8.42 10.07
C ARG A 193 6.14 8.04 9.22
N ASP A 194 7.14 8.90 9.13
CA ASP A 194 8.38 8.65 8.37
C ASP A 194 9.24 7.52 8.97
N VAL A 195 8.88 7.00 10.15
CA VAL A 195 9.63 5.93 10.80
C VAL A 195 9.31 4.57 10.16
N THR A 196 8.10 4.37 9.66
CA THR A 196 7.64 3.08 9.13
C THR A 196 7.56 3.08 7.61
N PHE A 197 7.86 1.93 7.03
CA PHE A 197 7.55 1.60 5.64
C PHE A 197 7.05 0.14 5.61
N LEU A 198 6.25 -0.22 4.61
CA LEU A 198 5.64 -1.54 4.53
C LEU A 198 6.37 -2.40 3.50
N LYS A 199 6.43 -3.70 3.76
CA LYS A 199 7.01 -4.68 2.84
C LYS A 199 6.09 -5.88 2.68
N SER A 200 6.16 -6.51 1.50
CA SER A 200 5.60 -7.84 1.31
C SER A 200 6.48 -8.89 1.98
N ASP A 201 5.84 -9.89 2.60
CA ASP A 201 6.52 -11.08 3.14
C ASP A 201 5.77 -12.33 2.69
N GLY A 202 6.45 -13.15 1.87
CA GLY A 202 5.91 -14.41 1.35
C GLY A 202 5.71 -15.49 2.42
N SER A 203 6.17 -15.26 3.66
CA SER A 203 5.91 -16.15 4.79
C SER A 203 4.51 -15.97 5.40
N LEU A 204 3.85 -14.84 5.11
CA LEU A 204 2.53 -14.50 5.64
C LEU A 204 1.41 -15.07 4.77
N SER A 205 0.26 -15.39 5.39
CA SER A 205 -0.89 -15.91 4.63
C SER A 205 -1.63 -14.82 3.87
N SER A 206 -1.82 -13.65 4.50
CA SER A 206 -2.41 -12.45 3.91
C SER A 206 -2.09 -11.28 4.84
N GLY A 207 -1.13 -10.45 4.46
CA GLY A 207 -0.54 -9.47 5.38
C GLY A 207 0.66 -8.73 4.82
N VAL A 208 1.29 -7.93 5.67
CA VAL A 208 2.52 -7.18 5.38
C VAL A 208 3.44 -7.19 6.59
N GLU A 209 4.69 -6.82 6.35
CA GLU A 209 5.67 -6.50 7.38
C GLU A 209 5.76 -4.98 7.51
N ALA A 210 5.43 -4.44 8.68
CA ALA A 210 5.65 -3.03 8.99
C ALA A 210 7.06 -2.86 9.56
N VAL A 211 7.94 -2.26 8.77
CA VAL A 211 9.37 -2.14 9.06
C VAL A 211 9.70 -0.73 9.50
N SER A 212 10.45 -0.62 10.59
CA SER A 212 10.95 0.66 11.06
C SER A 212 12.33 0.97 10.51
N HIS A 213 12.57 2.26 10.27
CA HIS A 213 13.91 2.82 10.26
C HIS A 213 14.64 2.54 11.61
N PRO A 214 15.99 2.48 11.62
CA PRO A 214 16.75 2.33 12.84
C PRO A 214 16.49 3.48 13.82
N MET A 215 16.33 3.18 15.11
CA MET A 215 16.09 4.18 16.14
C MET A 215 16.75 3.83 17.48
N THR A 216 16.97 4.82 18.34
CA THR A 216 17.43 4.56 19.71
C THR A 216 16.28 4.04 20.58
N LEU A 217 16.61 3.29 21.65
CA LEU A 217 15.59 2.81 22.61
C LEU A 217 14.80 3.96 23.25
N ALA A 218 15.47 5.08 23.54
CA ALA A 218 14.82 6.27 24.09
C ALA A 218 13.76 6.82 23.12
N TYR A 219 14.13 6.99 21.85
CA TYR A 219 13.19 7.43 20.82
C TYR A 219 12.01 6.48 20.71
N ALA A 220 12.25 5.17 20.67
CA ALA A 220 11.18 4.17 20.60
C ALA A 220 10.20 4.27 21.78
N LYS A 221 10.71 4.44 23.01
CA LYS A 221 9.88 4.56 24.21
C LYS A 221 8.96 5.77 24.16
N ASP A 222 9.50 6.90 23.68
CA ASP A 222 8.81 8.18 23.63
C ASP A 222 7.81 8.28 22.46
N HIS A 223 8.08 7.59 21.34
CA HIS A 223 7.35 7.79 20.08
C HIS A 223 6.51 6.59 19.65
N ILE A 224 6.56 5.44 20.32
CA ILE A 224 5.67 4.32 19.94
C ILE A 224 4.20 4.68 20.20
N ASN A 225 3.38 4.57 19.16
CA ASN A 225 1.98 4.92 19.21
C ASN A 225 1.15 3.72 19.69
N ARG A 226 0.99 3.62 21.02
CA ARG A 226 0.27 2.53 21.67
C ARG A 226 -1.20 2.46 21.25
N GLU A 227 -1.81 3.61 21.05
CA GLU A 227 -3.22 3.72 20.69
C GLU A 227 -3.44 3.24 19.25
N ALA A 228 -2.62 3.70 18.30
CA ALA A 228 -2.68 3.21 16.91
C ALA A 228 -2.45 1.69 16.83
N LEU A 229 -1.41 1.19 17.51
CA LEU A 229 -1.13 -0.26 17.59
C LEU A 229 -2.33 -1.05 18.12
N ALA A 230 -2.92 -0.61 19.23
CA ALA A 230 -4.08 -1.29 19.81
C ALA A 230 -5.30 -1.22 18.87
N ALA A 231 -5.52 -0.07 18.24
CA ALA A 231 -6.65 0.18 17.36
C ALA A 231 -6.65 -0.71 16.12
N LEU A 232 -5.48 -1.12 15.59
CA LEU A 232 -5.38 -2.04 14.45
C LEU A 232 -6.24 -3.32 14.60
N SER A 233 -6.39 -3.83 15.82
CA SER A 233 -7.24 -5.01 16.07
C SER A 233 -8.72 -4.77 15.81
N LEU A 234 -9.18 -3.52 15.91
CA LEU A 234 -10.55 -3.12 15.62
C LEU A 234 -10.82 -3.08 14.10
N TYR A 235 -9.77 -2.91 13.30
CA TYR A 235 -9.82 -2.86 11.83
C TYR A 235 -9.49 -4.21 11.19
N GLY A 236 -9.59 -5.30 11.94
CA GLY A 236 -9.37 -6.65 11.42
C GLY A 236 -7.89 -7.03 11.26
N VAL A 237 -6.94 -6.26 11.77
CA VAL A 237 -5.51 -6.61 11.73
C VAL A 237 -5.14 -7.49 12.93
N ARG A 238 -4.28 -8.49 12.73
CA ARG A 238 -3.78 -9.37 13.80
C ARG A 238 -2.28 -9.64 13.66
N SER A 239 -1.62 -9.90 14.80
CA SER A 239 -0.20 -10.31 14.82
C SER A 239 0.07 -11.43 15.84
N TRP A 240 -0.67 -11.50 16.96
CA TRP A 240 -0.42 -12.54 17.99
C TRP A 240 -1.06 -13.91 17.71
N LYS A 241 -2.29 -13.93 17.18
CA LYS A 241 -3.09 -15.16 16.98
C LYS A 241 -2.91 -15.73 15.57
N THR A 242 -1.66 -15.84 15.14
CA THR A 242 -1.25 -16.38 13.85
C THR A 242 -0.17 -17.45 14.08
N THR A 243 0.06 -18.29 13.08
CA THR A 243 1.18 -19.26 13.06
C THR A 243 2.40 -18.72 12.33
N THR A 244 2.22 -17.63 11.59
CA THR A 244 3.17 -17.00 10.66
C THR A 244 3.84 -15.78 11.31
N CYS A 245 3.07 -14.88 11.94
CA CYS A 245 3.60 -13.60 12.41
C CYS A 245 4.59 -13.70 13.60
N GLY A 246 5.67 -12.95 13.47
CA GLY A 246 6.67 -12.64 14.48
C GLY A 246 6.87 -11.14 14.71
N ILE A 247 7.80 -10.83 15.60
CA ILE A 247 8.48 -9.54 15.63
C ILE A 247 9.97 -9.83 15.47
N HIS A 248 10.61 -9.24 14.48
CA HIS A 248 12.07 -9.24 14.37
C HIS A 248 12.63 -7.92 14.88
N ILE A 249 13.74 -8.00 15.60
CA ILE A 249 14.45 -6.82 16.08
C ILE A 249 15.87 -6.85 15.56
N HIS A 250 16.21 -5.83 14.77
CA HIS A 250 17.52 -5.64 14.16
C HIS A 250 18.35 -4.74 15.08
N ILE A 251 19.51 -5.21 15.53
CA ILE A 251 20.45 -4.44 16.34
C ILE A 251 21.60 -3.99 15.44
N GLY A 252 21.93 -2.70 15.42
CA GLY A 252 23.09 -2.20 14.68
C GLY A 252 24.39 -2.88 15.14
N ARG A 253 25.23 -3.38 14.22
CA ARG A 253 26.49 -4.07 14.58
C ARG A 253 27.49 -3.16 15.28
N ASP A 254 27.46 -1.87 14.98
CA ASP A 254 28.23 -0.80 15.62
C ASP A 254 27.97 -0.68 17.14
N THR A 255 26.82 -1.20 17.61
CA THR A 255 26.52 -1.36 19.04
C THR A 255 27.54 -2.23 19.79
N PHE A 256 28.11 -3.23 19.12
CA PHE A 256 29.01 -4.18 19.75
C PHE A 256 30.47 -3.72 19.63
N ARG A 257 31.09 -3.39 20.78
CA ARG A 257 32.53 -3.01 20.86
C ARG A 257 33.51 -3.88 20.05
N ASN A 258 33.25 -5.19 19.94
CA ASN A 258 34.03 -6.15 19.16
C ASN A 258 33.29 -7.49 19.04
N HIS A 259 33.83 -8.43 18.25
CA HIS A 259 33.27 -9.78 18.11
C HIS A 259 33.14 -10.53 19.43
N SER A 260 34.03 -10.28 20.40
CA SER A 260 33.92 -10.90 21.73
C SER A 260 32.69 -10.39 22.49
N HIS A 261 32.34 -9.11 22.37
CA HIS A 261 31.11 -8.58 22.96
C HIS A 261 29.87 -9.22 22.32
N LEU A 262 29.81 -9.29 20.99
CA LEU A 262 28.74 -9.99 20.28
C LEU A 262 28.64 -11.46 20.70
N ALA A 263 29.77 -12.16 20.83
CA ALA A 263 29.79 -13.54 21.30
C ALA A 263 29.21 -13.68 22.71
N ARG A 264 29.52 -12.77 23.65
CA ARG A 264 28.93 -12.79 25.01
C ARG A 264 27.43 -12.55 25.00
N PHE A 265 26.96 -11.60 24.20
CA PHE A 265 25.52 -11.37 23.98
C PHE A 265 24.84 -12.65 23.53
N MET A 266 25.35 -13.28 22.46
CA MET A 266 24.77 -14.50 21.93
C MET A 266 24.84 -15.65 22.93
N ILE A 267 25.98 -15.83 23.64
CA ILE A 267 26.15 -16.90 24.62
C ILE A 267 25.12 -16.75 25.76
N LEU A 268 24.95 -15.55 26.33
CA LEU A 268 23.97 -15.31 27.37
C LEU A 268 22.54 -15.55 26.87
N PHE A 269 22.23 -15.04 25.67
CA PHE A 269 20.93 -15.22 25.05
C PHE A 269 20.60 -16.70 24.84
N THR A 270 21.55 -17.47 24.30
CA THR A 270 21.38 -18.90 24.03
C THR A 270 21.31 -19.73 25.31
N ARG A 271 22.14 -19.43 26.32
CA ARG A 271 22.10 -20.10 27.62
C ARG A 271 20.83 -19.82 28.42
N SER A 272 20.14 -18.72 28.09
CA SER A 272 18.89 -18.32 28.75
C SER A 272 17.66 -18.76 27.95
N LYS A 273 17.77 -19.84 27.16
CA LYS A 273 16.74 -20.30 26.23
C LYS A 273 15.37 -20.36 26.87
N GLU A 274 15.23 -21.03 28.01
CA GLU A 274 13.94 -21.26 28.65
C GLU A 274 13.27 -19.93 29.04
N GLN A 275 14.06 -18.97 29.52
CA GLN A 275 13.57 -17.65 29.92
C GLN A 275 13.25 -16.78 28.71
N ILE A 276 14.09 -16.80 27.68
CA ILE A 276 13.85 -16.10 26.41
C ILE A 276 12.57 -16.62 25.74
N VAL A 277 12.36 -17.94 25.70
CA VAL A 277 11.14 -18.55 25.16
C VAL A 277 9.90 -18.10 25.94
N ALA A 278 9.97 -18.10 27.29
CA ALA A 278 8.87 -17.61 28.12
C ALA A 278 8.54 -16.13 27.86
N LEU A 279 9.55 -15.29 27.64
CA LEU A 279 9.40 -13.87 27.35
C LEU A 279 8.87 -13.62 25.93
N ALA A 280 9.35 -14.40 24.96
CA ALA A 280 8.96 -14.33 23.56
C ALA A 280 7.51 -14.72 23.32
N GLY A 281 6.92 -15.60 24.15
CA GLY A 281 5.49 -15.92 24.11
C GLY A 281 5.08 -16.97 23.07
N ARG A 282 6.03 -17.74 22.53
CA ARG A 282 5.80 -18.90 21.66
C ARG A 282 6.74 -20.05 22.01
N GLU A 283 6.26 -21.30 21.92
CA GLU A 283 7.12 -22.50 22.05
C GLU A 283 7.86 -22.71 20.72
N THR A 284 9.18 -22.54 20.73
CA THR A 284 10.00 -22.57 19.50
C THR A 284 10.68 -23.93 19.34
N SER A 285 9.97 -24.91 18.78
CA SER A 285 10.60 -26.13 18.25
C SER A 285 10.94 -26.01 16.75
N GLN A 286 10.28 -25.11 16.00
CA GLN A 286 10.48 -24.91 14.56
C GLN A 286 11.29 -23.66 14.16
N TRP A 287 11.49 -22.67 15.04
CA TRP A 287 11.91 -21.31 14.65
C TRP A 287 13.16 -20.78 15.36
N ALA A 288 13.80 -21.60 16.20
CA ALA A 288 15.00 -21.19 16.93
C ALA A 288 15.79 -22.42 17.40
N SER A 289 16.73 -22.91 16.59
CA SER A 289 17.69 -23.92 17.05
C SER A 289 18.71 -23.28 18.01
N PHE A 290 18.44 -23.40 19.31
CA PHE A 290 19.40 -23.11 20.38
C PHE A 290 20.37 -24.29 20.52
N GLU A 291 21.19 -24.57 19.50
CA GLU A 291 22.19 -25.65 19.60
C GLU A 291 23.25 -25.31 20.65
N LEU A 292 23.37 -26.16 21.67
CA LEU A 292 24.15 -25.95 22.89
C LEU A 292 25.66 -26.32 22.78
N ASN A 293 26.20 -26.55 21.58
CA ASN A 293 27.62 -26.90 21.39
C ASN A 293 28.26 -25.97 20.34
N ALA A 294 29.29 -25.17 20.57
CA ALA A 294 30.12 -24.85 21.73
C ALA A 294 30.40 -23.33 21.64
N ASN A 295 30.68 -22.64 22.75
CA ASN A 295 31.02 -21.20 22.76
C ASN A 295 32.01 -20.81 21.64
N GLU A 296 32.92 -21.72 21.26
CA GLU A 296 33.84 -21.58 20.15
C GLU A 296 33.18 -21.42 18.76
N ARG A 297 32.10 -22.15 18.44
CA ARG A 297 31.32 -21.95 17.20
C ARG A 297 30.66 -20.58 17.19
N MET A 298 30.14 -20.12 18.33
CA MET A 298 29.51 -18.81 18.43
C MET A 298 30.53 -17.68 18.29
N VAL A 299 31.72 -17.84 18.85
CA VAL A 299 32.86 -16.94 18.62
C VAL A 299 33.23 -16.91 17.13
N LYS A 300 33.37 -18.08 16.48
CA LYS A 300 33.67 -18.16 15.04
C LYS A 300 32.59 -17.53 14.17
N GLN A 301 31.31 -17.67 14.53
CA GLN A 301 30.19 -17.02 13.83
C GLN A 301 30.18 -15.51 14.05
N ALA A 302 30.43 -15.02 15.27
CA ALA A 302 30.58 -13.59 15.55
C ALA A 302 31.72 -12.96 14.75
N GLU A 303 32.82 -13.70 14.57
CA GLU A 303 33.99 -13.29 13.79
C GLU A 303 33.81 -13.43 12.27
N GLY A 304 32.68 -13.94 11.79
CA GLY A 304 32.43 -14.21 10.36
C GLY A 304 33.26 -15.37 9.79
N LYS A 305 33.94 -16.15 10.64
CA LYS A 305 34.81 -17.28 10.25
C LYS A 305 34.05 -18.59 10.01
N GLN A 306 32.74 -18.61 10.28
CA GLN A 306 31.87 -19.74 9.99
C GLN A 306 30.55 -19.22 9.45
N HIS A 307 30.07 -19.79 8.35
CA HIS A 307 28.80 -19.38 7.75
C HIS A 307 27.67 -19.58 8.77
N PRO A 308 26.85 -18.54 9.04
CA PRO A 308 25.65 -18.70 9.84
C PRO A 308 24.74 -19.72 9.14
N ASP A 309 24.23 -20.70 9.87
CA ASP A 309 23.13 -21.52 9.37
C ASP A 309 21.88 -20.63 9.33
N THR A 310 21.28 -20.49 8.15
CA THR A 310 20.42 -19.33 7.82
C THR A 310 18.94 -19.58 8.06
N ARG A 311 18.52 -20.85 8.17
CA ARG A 311 17.10 -21.19 8.32
C ARG A 311 16.84 -21.63 9.76
N TYR A 312 16.02 -20.84 10.46
CA TYR A 312 15.45 -21.15 11.79
C TYR A 312 16.34 -20.91 13.02
N ARG A 313 17.18 -19.87 13.03
CA ARG A 313 17.94 -19.46 14.24
C ARG A 313 17.32 -18.25 14.93
N ALA A 314 17.36 -18.29 16.26
CA ALA A 314 16.93 -17.20 17.15
C ALA A 314 17.64 -15.86 16.86
N ILE A 315 18.91 -15.95 16.47
CA ILE A 315 19.78 -14.82 16.13
C ILE A 315 20.33 -15.08 14.73
N ASN A 316 20.02 -14.18 13.80
CA ASN A 316 20.53 -14.17 12.44
C ASN A 316 21.70 -13.17 12.32
N LEU A 317 22.80 -13.65 11.75
CA LEU A 317 24.04 -12.89 11.53
C LEU A 317 24.36 -12.69 10.04
N THR A 318 23.47 -13.05 9.11
CA THR A 318 23.72 -12.88 7.68
C THR A 318 23.67 -11.41 7.24
N ASN A 319 22.92 -10.58 7.96
CA ASN A 319 22.77 -9.17 7.63
C ASN A 319 24.09 -8.43 7.83
N ARG A 320 24.53 -7.69 6.80
CA ARG A 320 25.82 -7.01 6.78
C ARG A 320 25.99 -6.01 7.91
N ASN A 321 24.95 -5.23 8.19
CA ASN A 321 25.00 -4.09 9.12
C ASN A 321 24.31 -4.35 10.46
N THR A 322 23.51 -5.41 10.56
CA THR A 322 22.69 -5.69 11.74
C THR A 322 22.86 -7.13 12.25
N VAL A 323 22.51 -7.32 13.52
CA VAL A 323 22.26 -8.62 14.15
C VAL A 323 20.76 -8.71 14.39
N GLU A 324 20.10 -9.70 13.82
CA GLU A 324 18.64 -9.79 13.82
C GLU A 324 18.17 -10.86 14.80
N VAL A 325 17.24 -10.50 15.68
CA VAL A 325 16.64 -11.39 16.68
C VAL A 325 15.23 -11.75 16.25
N ARG A 326 14.99 -13.04 15.98
CA ARG A 326 13.75 -13.56 15.36
C ARG A 326 12.86 -14.36 16.30
N VAL A 327 13.06 -14.29 17.62
CA VAL A 327 12.35 -15.20 18.56
C VAL A 327 10.96 -14.72 18.96
N PHE A 328 10.70 -13.41 18.89
CA PHE A 328 9.53 -12.82 19.52
C PHE A 328 8.25 -13.12 18.73
N ARG A 329 7.18 -13.41 19.46
CA ARG A 329 5.85 -13.55 18.88
C ARG A 329 5.29 -12.20 18.47
N GLY A 330 4.55 -12.18 17.36
CA GLY A 330 3.78 -11.03 16.90
C GLY A 330 2.91 -10.39 17.97
N SER A 331 2.80 -9.06 18.02
CA SER A 331 2.00 -8.34 19.02
C SER A 331 1.58 -6.97 18.53
N LEU A 332 0.32 -6.61 18.77
CA LEU A 332 -0.23 -5.26 18.55
C LEU A 332 -0.23 -4.43 19.85
N ASN A 333 0.55 -4.84 20.85
CA ASN A 333 0.68 -4.10 22.10
C ASN A 333 2.05 -3.40 22.13
N GLY A 334 2.05 -2.07 22.10
CA GLY A 334 3.29 -1.28 22.06
C GLY A 334 4.23 -1.56 23.23
N ASP A 335 3.70 -1.76 24.45
CA ASP A 335 4.54 -2.10 25.60
C ASP A 335 5.21 -3.46 25.46
N THR A 336 4.61 -4.40 24.73
CA THR A 336 5.26 -5.68 24.41
C THR A 336 6.44 -5.48 23.45
N ILE A 337 6.29 -4.65 22.42
CA ILE A 337 7.37 -4.33 21.48
C ILE A 337 8.53 -3.65 22.23
N ILE A 338 8.22 -2.63 23.04
CA ILE A 338 9.24 -1.94 23.85
C ILE A 338 9.87 -2.88 24.88
N ALA A 339 9.11 -3.78 25.53
CA ALA A 339 9.69 -4.74 26.46
C ALA A 339 10.73 -5.66 25.80
N HIS A 340 10.52 -6.04 24.53
CA HIS A 340 11.50 -6.82 23.78
C HIS A 340 12.76 -6.00 23.47
N MET A 341 12.60 -4.73 23.06
CA MET A 341 13.73 -3.83 22.82
C MET A 341 14.52 -3.55 24.12
N GLU A 342 13.83 -3.30 25.23
CA GLU A 342 14.45 -3.12 26.55
C GLU A 342 15.22 -4.36 27.00
N LEU A 343 14.67 -5.57 26.77
CA LEU A 343 15.36 -6.82 27.09
C LEU A 343 16.67 -6.94 26.32
N LEU A 344 16.65 -6.67 25.01
CA LEU A 344 17.84 -6.75 24.18
C LEU A 344 18.88 -5.69 24.57
N ALA A 345 18.45 -4.44 24.78
CA ALA A 345 19.30 -3.36 25.27
C ALA A 345 19.97 -3.73 26.60
N ALA A 346 19.20 -4.29 27.55
CA ALA A 346 19.72 -4.73 28.83
C ALA A 346 20.75 -5.86 28.71
N ILE A 347 20.52 -6.86 27.84
CA ILE A 347 21.47 -7.95 27.60
C ILE A 347 22.76 -7.40 26.96
N ILE A 348 22.64 -6.50 25.98
CA ILE A 348 23.78 -5.83 25.36
C ILE A 348 24.60 -5.11 26.42
N GLU A 349 23.97 -4.26 27.23
CA GLU A 349 24.68 -3.53 28.28
C GLU A 349 25.31 -4.43 29.32
N TYR A 350 24.57 -5.43 29.80
CA TYR A 350 25.07 -6.37 30.79
C TYR A 350 26.32 -7.11 30.30
N THR A 351 26.37 -7.47 29.02
CA THR A 351 27.48 -8.24 28.41
C THR A 351 28.66 -7.38 27.96
N ARG A 352 28.52 -6.05 27.93
CA ARG A 352 29.53 -5.11 27.45
C ARG A 352 30.84 -5.20 28.23
N ASP A 353 30.76 -5.24 29.56
CA ASP A 353 31.93 -5.19 30.46
C ASP A 353 32.29 -6.55 31.11
N GLN A 354 31.64 -7.65 30.68
CA GLN A 354 31.96 -8.99 31.18
C GLN A 354 33.32 -9.43 30.63
N ARG A 355 34.35 -9.43 31.49
CA ARG A 355 35.72 -9.85 31.15
C ARG A 355 35.80 -11.37 31.29
N ASN A 356 36.21 -12.06 30.22
CA ASN A 356 36.48 -13.51 30.06
C ASN A 356 35.36 -14.34 29.40
N ILE A 357 35.62 -14.75 28.14
CA ILE A 357 34.86 -15.78 27.39
C ILE A 357 35.55 -17.15 27.50
N VAL A 358 36.86 -17.15 27.78
CA VAL A 358 37.71 -18.34 27.84
C VAL A 358 37.91 -18.71 29.32
N GLY A 359 37.20 -19.75 29.76
CA GLY A 359 37.06 -20.11 31.17
C GLY A 359 35.71 -19.63 31.68
N MET A 360 34.82 -20.58 31.99
CA MET A 360 33.48 -20.41 32.55
C MET A 360 33.37 -19.16 33.42
N SER A 361 33.03 -18.01 32.82
CA SER A 361 32.62 -16.85 33.59
C SER A 361 31.33 -17.30 34.27
N MET A 362 31.40 -17.47 35.59
CA MET A 362 30.24 -17.68 36.43
C MET A 362 29.23 -16.55 36.25
N SER A 363 29.60 -15.41 35.63
CA SER A 363 28.79 -14.19 35.43
C SER A 363 27.86 -14.19 34.20
N LEU A 364 28.05 -15.06 33.21
CA LEU A 364 27.17 -15.13 32.03
C LEU A 364 26.04 -16.15 32.22
N THR A 365 25.21 -15.89 33.22
CA THR A 365 24.00 -16.68 33.53
C THR A 365 22.76 -15.80 33.59
N TRP A 366 21.58 -16.40 33.36
CA TRP A 366 20.31 -15.70 33.50
C TRP A 366 20.15 -15.09 34.90
N THR A 367 20.50 -15.82 35.96
CA THR A 367 20.33 -15.37 37.35
C THR A 367 21.05 -14.05 37.63
N GLN A 368 22.30 -13.90 37.18
CA GLN A 368 23.02 -12.65 37.42
C GLN A 368 22.55 -11.53 36.50
N PHE A 369 22.24 -11.84 35.23
CA PHE A 369 21.60 -10.87 34.35
C PHE A 369 20.31 -10.35 34.96
N ARG A 370 19.46 -11.24 35.49
CA ARG A 370 18.19 -10.90 36.12
C ARG A 370 18.37 -10.00 37.34
N GLY A 371 19.37 -10.29 38.19
CA GLY A 371 19.74 -9.44 39.32
C GLY A 371 20.22 -8.06 38.87
N TRP A 372 21.08 -8.00 37.86
CA TRP A 372 21.52 -6.73 37.26
C TRP A 372 20.36 -5.94 36.66
N LEU A 373 19.46 -6.59 35.92
CA LEU A 373 18.27 -5.98 35.34
C LEU A 373 17.37 -5.39 36.43
N PHE A 374 17.21 -6.09 37.56
CA PHE A 374 16.45 -5.57 38.70
C PHE A 374 17.08 -4.29 39.27
N MET A 375 18.41 -4.24 39.39
CA MET A 375 19.11 -3.02 39.84
C MET A 375 18.96 -1.86 38.84
N ASN A 376 18.82 -2.16 37.55
CA ASN A 376 18.65 -1.18 36.47
C ASN A 376 17.19 -1.03 35.98
N ARG A 377 16.22 -1.48 36.78
CA ARG A 377 14.78 -1.54 36.39
C ARG A 377 14.15 -0.19 36.05
N GLN A 378 14.74 0.93 36.49
CA GLN A 378 14.27 2.26 36.10
C GLN A 378 14.55 2.55 34.62
N GLN A 379 15.66 2.03 34.08
CA GLN A 379 16.00 2.18 32.66
C GLN A 379 15.22 1.17 31.79
N TYR A 380 14.97 -0.03 32.31
CA TYR A 380 14.30 -1.15 31.63
C TYR A 380 13.03 -1.64 32.36
N PRO A 381 12.04 -0.77 32.63
CA PRO A 381 10.88 -1.10 33.45
C PRO A 381 9.99 -2.19 32.87
N LEU A 382 9.74 -2.18 31.56
CA LEU A 382 8.84 -3.13 30.89
C LEU A 382 9.51 -4.50 30.77
N ALA A 383 10.80 -4.55 30.45
CA ALA A 383 11.55 -5.80 30.46
C ALA A 383 11.58 -6.44 31.87
N ASN A 384 11.86 -5.65 32.92
CA ASN A 384 11.86 -6.14 34.29
C ASN A 384 10.47 -6.65 34.72
N ALA A 385 9.41 -5.89 34.44
CA ALA A 385 8.03 -6.30 34.74
C ALA A 385 7.65 -7.61 34.03
N ARG A 386 8.04 -7.76 32.76
CA ARG A 386 7.76 -8.96 31.98
C ARG A 386 8.53 -10.18 32.48
N CYS A 387 9.79 -10.01 32.92
CA CYS A 387 10.55 -11.07 33.60
C CYS A 387 9.83 -11.53 34.87
N SER A 388 9.39 -10.59 35.72
CA SER A 388 8.62 -10.92 36.92
C SER A 388 7.31 -11.64 36.62
N ALA A 389 6.62 -11.28 35.53
CA ALA A 389 5.35 -11.89 35.18
C ALA A 389 5.48 -13.29 34.54
N ARG A 390 6.53 -13.53 33.74
CA ARG A 390 6.61 -14.71 32.86
C ARG A 390 7.72 -15.68 33.19
N VAL A 391 8.76 -15.25 33.91
CA VAL A 391 9.93 -16.07 34.26
C VAL A 391 9.92 -16.36 35.75
N ASP A 392 9.90 -15.31 36.58
CA ASP A 392 10.06 -15.45 38.04
C ASP A 392 8.86 -16.18 38.70
N ARG A 393 7.69 -16.23 38.03
CA ARG A 393 6.51 -16.98 38.49
C ARG A 393 6.49 -18.46 38.07
N ARG A 394 7.41 -18.88 37.20
CA ARG A 394 7.50 -20.24 36.65
C ARG A 394 8.62 -21.07 37.28
N ILE A 395 9.49 -20.44 38.06
CA ILE A 395 10.53 -21.04 38.90
C ILE A 395 10.02 -20.97 40.34
#